data_AF-A0A1B6J293-F1
#
_entry.id   AF-A0A1B6J293-F1
#
_cell.length_a   1.000
_cell.length_b   1.000
_cell.length_c   1.000
_cell.angle_alpha   90.00
_cell.angle_beta   90.00
_cell.angle_gamma   90.00
#
_symmetry.space_group_name_H-M   'P 1'
#
loop_
_entity.id
_entity.type
_entity.pdbx_description
1 polymer ?
#
loop_
_entity_poly.entity_id
_entity_poly.type
_entity_poly.pdbx_seq_one_letter_code
_entity_poly.pdbx_strand_id
1 'polypeptide(L)'
;MNMEMEPPSNLDSDLVTRSLNFHGQLLQKAWEAERGEGDLQKHNVNNLDFGIYSQRQKHLSFQDRGKRLKLHQFISKRANVLFDTSLIEKDKASPPASEPGHYALLPAFETFLNLDKTSRTQHFLQCLRPKDVIISSITHKANSGLSLKVLCLDGECARSVSDLNIKAFCPTSNLISAVDKKNIPRTFMLNDLVCCEVLEVIPDSEKIICGMKGVHASDHKARLGLFHSDEFPEVYKLSQESKNEPYEEMLEKTVGFHNPSNVTCLASVMGLGNLHHTNIVSLKGRFPEAEYASELRSVQAAKWAFRSVADGIE
;
A
#
# COMPACT_ATOMS: atom_id res chain seq x y z
N MET A 1 -15.03 -27.18 32.61
CA MET A 1 -14.95 -25.72 32.86
C MET A 1 -13.68 -25.24 32.17
N ASN A 2 -13.72 -25.14 30.83
CA ASN A 2 -12.58 -24.64 30.07
C ASN A 2 -12.72 -23.13 30.04
N MET A 3 -11.84 -22.44 30.77
CA MET A 3 -11.57 -21.03 30.52
C MET A 3 -10.94 -20.97 29.14
N GLU A 4 -11.71 -20.56 28.14
CA GLU A 4 -11.14 -19.94 26.94
C GLU A 4 -10.36 -18.72 27.44
N MET A 5 -9.05 -18.88 27.60
CA MET A 5 -8.15 -17.73 27.66
C MET A 5 -8.31 -17.04 26.31
N GLU A 6 -9.04 -15.91 26.29
CA GLU A 6 -8.99 -15.01 25.14
C GLU A 6 -7.51 -14.69 24.89
N PRO A 7 -7.01 -14.89 23.65
CA PRO A 7 -5.66 -14.49 23.31
C PRO A 7 -5.51 -12.98 23.56
N PRO A 8 -4.31 -12.50 23.92
CA PRO A 8 -4.07 -11.07 24.12
C PRO A 8 -4.54 -10.30 22.88
N SER A 9 -5.40 -9.30 23.10
CA SER A 9 -6.04 -8.55 22.02
C SER A 9 -5.00 -7.79 21.19
N ASN A 10 -4.65 -8.34 20.03
CA ASN A 10 -3.67 -7.75 19.11
C ASN A 10 -4.38 -6.78 18.14
N LEU A 11 -5.02 -5.76 18.69
CA LEU A 11 -5.72 -4.74 17.89
C LEU A 11 -4.71 -3.77 17.26
N ASP A 12 -4.84 -3.56 15.96
CA ASP A 12 -4.09 -2.54 15.22
C ASP A 12 -4.59 -1.13 15.59
N SER A 13 -3.73 -0.37 16.26
CA SER A 13 -4.09 0.96 16.76
C SER A 13 -4.34 1.98 15.65
N ASP A 14 -3.68 1.86 14.50
CA ASP A 14 -3.87 2.76 13.36
C ASP A 14 -5.23 2.51 12.69
N LEU A 15 -5.62 1.24 12.48
CA LEU A 15 -6.93 0.90 11.95
C LEU A 15 -8.07 1.36 12.86
N VAL A 16 -7.92 1.17 14.17
CA VAL A 16 -8.91 1.66 15.16
C VAL A 16 -8.98 3.18 15.11
N THR A 17 -7.85 3.88 15.09
CA THR A 17 -7.78 5.35 14.98
C THR A 17 -8.49 5.85 13.73
N ARG A 18 -8.20 5.26 12.56
CA ARG A 18 -8.84 5.61 11.28
C ARG A 18 -10.34 5.39 11.32
N SER A 19 -10.79 4.27 11.88
CA SER A 19 -12.21 3.95 12.03
C SER A 19 -12.93 4.99 12.89
N LEU A 20 -12.35 5.36 14.03
CA LEU A 20 -12.88 6.40 14.92
C LEU A 20 -12.92 7.77 14.25
N ASN A 21 -11.85 8.19 13.59
CA ASN A 21 -11.79 9.47 12.87
C ASN A 21 -12.82 9.55 11.73
N PHE A 22 -13.10 8.42 11.07
CA PHE A 22 -14.11 8.33 10.01
C PHE A 22 -15.54 8.36 10.53
N HIS A 23 -15.82 7.69 11.65
CA HIS A 23 -17.17 7.53 12.20
C HIS A 23 -17.54 8.56 13.29
N GLY A 24 -16.57 9.31 13.79
CA GLY A 24 -16.76 10.39 14.75
C GLY A 24 -17.02 9.91 16.18
N GLN A 25 -17.39 10.88 17.03
CA GLN A 25 -17.68 10.67 18.45
C GLN A 25 -18.77 9.63 18.72
N LEU A 26 -19.67 9.36 17.77
CA LEU A 26 -20.71 8.35 17.94
C LEU A 26 -20.13 6.93 18.03
N LEU A 27 -19.12 6.61 17.21
CA LEU A 27 -18.43 5.33 17.33
C LEU A 27 -17.59 5.29 18.61
N GLN A 28 -16.92 6.38 18.97
CA GLN A 28 -16.18 6.46 20.23
C GLN A 28 -17.08 6.13 21.43
N LYS A 29 -18.26 6.76 21.53
CA LYS A 29 -19.22 6.45 22.61
C LYS A 29 -19.72 5.02 22.57
N ALA A 30 -19.98 4.47 21.38
CA ALA A 30 -20.37 3.07 21.25
C ALA A 30 -19.23 2.11 21.66
N TRP A 31 -17.98 2.50 21.42
CA TRP A 31 -16.79 1.77 21.86
C TRP A 31 -16.65 1.77 23.37
N GLU A 32 -16.71 2.96 23.99
CA GLU A 32 -16.62 3.13 25.44
C GLU A 32 -17.75 2.39 26.17
N ALA A 33 -18.97 2.40 25.60
CA ALA A 33 -20.11 1.67 26.16
C ALA A 33 -19.97 0.14 26.10
N GLU A 34 -19.31 -0.38 25.05
CA GLU A 34 -19.16 -1.84 24.84
C GLU A 34 -17.89 -2.39 25.49
N ARG A 35 -16.80 -1.61 25.49
CA ARG A 35 -15.44 -2.06 25.85
C ARG A 35 -14.85 -1.32 27.06
N GLY A 36 -15.50 -0.25 27.52
CA GLY A 36 -15.08 0.57 28.65
C GLY A 36 -14.26 1.79 28.24
N GLU A 37 -14.33 2.86 29.05
CA GLU A 37 -13.73 4.17 28.77
C GLU A 37 -12.19 4.16 28.66
N GLY A 38 -11.52 3.15 29.23
CA GLY A 38 -10.06 3.02 29.19
C GLY A 38 -9.51 2.13 28.07
N ASP A 39 -10.36 1.48 27.26
CA ASP A 39 -9.92 0.49 26.27
C ASP A 39 -9.06 1.11 25.15
N LEU A 40 -9.47 2.28 24.64
CA LEU A 40 -8.72 2.98 23.59
C LEU A 40 -7.30 3.39 24.05
N GLN A 41 -7.18 3.86 25.28
CA GLN A 41 -5.89 4.24 25.87
C GLN A 41 -4.98 3.02 26.06
N LYS A 42 -5.53 1.86 26.47
CA LYS A 42 -4.78 0.60 26.57
C LYS A 42 -4.18 0.17 25.22
N HIS A 43 -4.89 0.46 24.12
CA HIS A 43 -4.46 0.13 22.76
C HIS A 43 -3.65 1.26 22.09
N ASN A 44 -3.13 2.23 22.84
CA ASN A 44 -2.36 3.37 22.31
C ASN A 44 -3.10 4.20 21.24
N VAL A 45 -4.43 4.15 21.23
CA VAL A 45 -5.26 4.98 20.36
C VAL A 45 -5.40 6.35 21.01
N ASN A 46 -4.48 7.23 20.65
CA ASN A 46 -4.40 8.58 21.18
C ASN A 46 -4.54 9.60 20.03
N ASN A 47 -4.96 10.82 20.34
CA ASN A 47 -5.05 11.94 19.38
C ASN A 47 -6.03 11.70 18.22
N LEU A 48 -7.30 11.43 18.54
CA LEU A 48 -8.37 11.39 17.54
C LEU A 48 -8.63 12.78 16.95
N ASP A 49 -8.65 12.85 15.62
CA ASP A 49 -9.05 14.04 14.86
C ASP A 49 -10.29 13.71 14.01
N PHE A 50 -11.41 14.30 14.38
CA PHE A 50 -12.69 14.11 13.71
C PHE A 50 -12.88 15.03 12.49
N GLY A 51 -11.80 15.57 11.92
CA GLY A 51 -11.82 16.38 10.70
C GLY A 51 -12.51 15.67 9.53
N ILE A 52 -12.17 14.40 9.28
CA ILE A 52 -12.80 13.57 8.22
C ILE A 52 -14.30 13.41 8.47
N TYR A 53 -14.69 13.07 9.70
CA TYR A 53 -16.11 12.99 10.07
C TYR A 53 -16.84 14.32 9.86
N SER A 54 -16.23 15.44 10.25
CA SER A 54 -16.80 16.78 10.15
C SER A 54 -17.07 17.20 8.70
N GLN A 55 -16.22 16.78 7.75
CA GLN A 55 -16.45 16.98 6.32
C GLN A 55 -17.61 16.11 5.80
N ARG A 56 -17.70 14.86 6.27
CA ARG A 56 -18.68 13.88 5.80
C ARG A 56 -20.07 14.02 6.42
N GLN A 57 -20.18 14.56 7.64
CA GLN A 57 -21.46 14.60 8.38
C GLN A 57 -22.58 15.31 7.61
N LYS A 58 -22.22 16.26 6.72
CA LYS A 58 -23.16 16.96 5.83
C LYS A 58 -23.91 16.03 4.88
N HIS A 59 -23.32 14.88 4.56
CA HIS A 59 -23.88 13.88 3.66
C HIS A 59 -24.57 12.72 4.41
N LEU A 60 -24.64 12.77 5.75
CA LEU A 60 -25.24 11.71 6.56
C LEU A 60 -26.75 11.97 6.74
N SER A 61 -27.58 11.23 6.00
CA SER A 61 -29.04 11.31 6.12
C SER A 61 -29.54 10.90 7.52
N PHE A 62 -30.61 11.54 7.99
CA PHE A 62 -31.29 11.15 9.23
C PHE A 62 -31.90 9.75 9.15
N GLN A 63 -32.38 9.34 7.98
CA GLN A 63 -33.04 8.06 7.76
C GLN A 63 -32.13 6.85 8.08
N ASP A 64 -30.81 7.00 7.91
CA ASP A 64 -29.85 5.94 8.18
C ASP A 64 -29.28 5.96 9.61
N ARG A 65 -29.77 6.83 10.49
CA ARG A 65 -29.26 6.95 11.87
C ARG A 65 -29.29 5.62 12.62
N GLY A 66 -30.40 4.87 12.50
CA GLY A 66 -30.53 3.56 13.16
C GLY A 66 -29.56 2.51 12.60
N LYS A 67 -29.34 2.50 11.29
CA LYS A 67 -28.36 1.60 10.65
C LYS A 67 -26.94 1.94 11.09
N ARG A 68 -26.58 3.24 11.14
CA ARG A 68 -25.27 3.70 11.62
C ARG A 68 -25.02 3.28 13.07
N LEU A 69 -26.02 3.41 13.94
CA LEU A 69 -25.89 2.96 15.32
C LEU A 69 -25.61 1.46 15.41
N LYS A 70 -26.35 0.63 14.66
CA LYS A 70 -26.09 -0.82 14.60
C LYS A 70 -24.69 -1.14 14.06
N LEU A 71 -24.23 -0.41 13.04
CA LEU A 71 -22.88 -0.55 12.52
C LEU A 71 -21.83 -0.20 13.58
N HIS A 72 -22.01 0.91 14.32
CA HIS A 72 -21.10 1.30 15.40
C HIS A 72 -21.03 0.24 16.50
N GLN A 73 -22.18 -0.29 16.92
CA GLN A 73 -22.24 -1.39 17.89
C GLN A 73 -21.54 -2.64 17.36
N PHE A 74 -21.73 -2.99 16.08
CA PHE A 74 -21.05 -4.12 15.45
C PHE A 74 -19.54 -3.94 15.44
N ILE A 75 -19.06 -2.75 15.04
CA ILE A 75 -17.63 -2.42 15.01
C ILE A 75 -17.02 -2.57 16.40
N SER A 76 -17.62 -1.97 17.43
CA SER A 76 -17.13 -2.08 18.81
C SER A 76 -17.14 -3.51 19.32
N LYS A 77 -18.23 -4.26 19.09
CA LYS A 77 -18.36 -5.67 19.53
C LYS A 77 -17.39 -6.61 18.86
N ARG A 78 -17.09 -6.38 17.58
CA ARG A 78 -16.23 -7.25 16.76
C ARG A 78 -14.85 -6.65 16.54
N ALA A 79 -14.47 -5.63 17.29
CA ALA A 79 -13.19 -4.94 17.16
C ALA A 79 -11.99 -5.90 17.17
N ASN A 80 -11.97 -6.86 18.11
CA ASN A 80 -10.89 -7.86 18.21
C ASN A 80 -10.73 -8.70 16.94
N VAL A 81 -11.79 -8.87 16.15
CA VAL A 81 -11.75 -9.59 14.87
C VAL A 81 -11.49 -8.63 13.71
N LEU A 82 -12.15 -7.46 13.70
CA LEU A 82 -12.09 -6.51 12.60
C LEU A 82 -10.74 -5.79 12.49
N PHE A 83 -10.05 -5.60 13.62
CA PHE A 83 -8.77 -4.88 13.67
C PHE A 83 -7.64 -5.78 14.18
N ASP A 84 -7.79 -7.10 14.07
CA ASP A 84 -6.72 -8.04 14.38
C ASP A 84 -5.52 -7.81 13.43
N THR A 85 -4.33 -7.60 13.97
CA THR A 85 -3.11 -7.39 13.18
C THR A 85 -2.79 -8.58 12.27
N SER A 86 -3.23 -9.80 12.62
CA SER A 86 -3.08 -10.99 11.78
C SER A 86 -3.90 -10.96 10.48
N LEU A 87 -4.86 -10.04 10.35
CA LEU A 87 -5.56 -9.79 9.08
C LEU A 87 -4.68 -9.01 8.09
N ILE A 88 -3.70 -8.26 8.59
CA ILE A 88 -2.79 -7.41 7.80
C ILE A 88 -1.46 -8.12 7.56
N GLU A 89 -1.15 -9.16 8.35
CA GLU A 89 -0.05 -10.07 8.06
C GLU A 89 -0.25 -10.69 6.67
N LYS A 90 0.38 -10.07 5.68
CA LYS A 90 0.49 -10.63 4.35
C LYS A 90 1.22 -11.96 4.49
N ASP A 91 0.59 -13.05 4.07
CA ASP A 91 1.35 -14.24 3.73
C ASP A 91 2.48 -13.77 2.81
N LYS A 92 3.73 -14.08 3.17
CA LYS A 92 4.95 -13.73 2.41
C LYS A 92 5.01 -14.39 1.03
N ALA A 93 3.88 -14.76 0.45
CA ALA A 93 3.73 -15.00 -0.97
C ALA A 93 3.67 -13.65 -1.69
N SER A 94 4.68 -12.80 -1.50
CA SER A 94 5.02 -11.87 -2.56
C SER A 94 5.70 -12.70 -3.65
N PRO A 95 5.07 -12.92 -4.82
CA PRO A 95 5.87 -13.27 -5.97
C PRO A 95 6.90 -12.15 -6.20
N PRO A 96 8.09 -12.48 -6.74
CA PRO A 96 9.08 -11.48 -7.09
C PRO A 96 8.47 -10.41 -8.00
N ALA A 97 9.07 -9.22 -7.97
CA ALA A 97 8.75 -8.10 -8.84
C ALA A 97 8.37 -8.60 -10.24
N SER A 98 7.14 -8.24 -10.65
CA SER A 98 6.45 -8.72 -11.83
C SER A 98 7.37 -8.81 -13.05
N GLU A 99 7.48 -9.98 -13.65
CA GLU A 99 7.90 -10.03 -15.04
C GLU A 99 6.82 -9.36 -15.91
N PRO A 100 7.22 -8.51 -16.88
CA PRO A 100 6.28 -7.87 -17.79
C PRO A 100 5.35 -8.88 -18.46
N GLY A 101 4.06 -8.56 -18.56
CA GLY A 101 3.09 -9.36 -19.33
C GLY A 101 2.26 -10.38 -18.54
N HIS A 102 2.51 -10.57 -17.24
CA HIS A 102 1.64 -11.41 -16.40
C HIS A 102 0.33 -10.73 -16.00
N TYR A 103 0.39 -9.43 -15.72
CA TYR A 103 -0.74 -8.55 -15.48
C TYR A 103 -0.42 -7.15 -15.98
N ALA A 104 -1.43 -6.27 -16.05
CA ALA A 104 -1.23 -4.92 -16.55
C ALA A 104 -0.36 -4.09 -15.60
N LEU A 105 0.78 -3.61 -16.09
CA LEU A 105 1.60 -2.62 -15.39
C LEU A 105 1.17 -1.23 -15.84
N LEU A 106 0.69 -0.43 -14.91
CA LEU A 106 0.20 0.92 -15.16
C LEU A 106 0.84 1.92 -14.19
N PRO A 107 0.92 3.21 -14.56
CA PRO A 107 1.14 4.30 -13.62
C PRO A 107 0.18 4.23 -12.43
N ALA A 108 0.61 4.77 -11.28
CA ALA A 108 -0.25 4.86 -10.11
C ALA A 108 -1.57 5.56 -10.47
N PHE A 109 -2.69 5.02 -9.99
CA PHE A 109 -4.04 5.48 -10.37
C PHE A 109 -4.26 6.99 -10.16
N GLU A 110 -3.62 7.57 -9.14
CA GLU A 110 -3.63 9.01 -8.86
C GLU A 110 -3.16 9.89 -10.02
N THR A 111 -2.36 9.34 -10.95
CA THR A 111 -1.89 10.01 -12.18
C THR A 111 -3.04 10.32 -13.14
N PHE A 112 -4.10 9.52 -13.09
CA PHE A 112 -5.28 9.65 -13.96
C PHE A 112 -6.39 10.49 -13.32
N LEU A 113 -6.25 10.82 -12.05
CA LEU A 113 -7.21 11.66 -11.35
C LEU A 113 -6.94 13.13 -11.66
N ASN A 114 -8.01 13.89 -11.89
CA ASN A 114 -7.92 15.34 -12.06
C ASN A 114 -7.80 16.05 -10.70
N LEU A 115 -6.72 15.74 -9.97
CA LEU A 115 -6.39 16.36 -8.69
C LEU A 115 -5.44 17.53 -8.91
N ASP A 116 -5.61 18.59 -8.13
CA ASP A 116 -4.69 19.71 -8.17
C ASP A 116 -3.29 19.31 -7.66
N LYS A 117 -2.29 20.05 -8.14
CA LYS A 117 -0.89 19.78 -7.83
C LYS A 117 -0.57 19.86 -6.34
N THR A 118 -1.21 20.78 -5.61
CA THR A 118 -0.96 20.98 -4.17
C THR A 118 -1.43 19.77 -3.38
N SER A 119 -2.64 19.30 -3.63
CA SER A 119 -3.20 18.09 -3.00
C SER A 119 -2.34 16.85 -3.27
N ARG A 120 -1.86 16.68 -4.50
CA ARG A 120 -0.98 15.57 -4.88
C ARG A 120 0.40 15.64 -4.20
N THR A 121 0.99 16.83 -4.12
CA THR A 121 2.26 17.03 -3.39
C THR A 121 2.11 16.72 -1.91
N GLN A 122 1.06 17.22 -1.25
CA GLN A 122 0.79 16.94 0.16
C GLN A 122 0.59 15.44 0.39
N HIS A 123 -0.21 14.79 -0.46
CA HIS A 123 -0.43 13.35 -0.36
C HIS A 123 0.88 12.56 -0.50
N PHE A 124 1.71 12.88 -1.50
CA PHE A 124 3.00 12.24 -1.69
C PHE A 124 3.89 12.38 -0.45
N LEU A 125 4.00 13.59 0.12
CA LEU A 125 4.80 13.84 1.32
C LEU A 125 4.25 13.11 2.55
N GLN A 126 2.93 13.00 2.69
CA GLN A 126 2.26 12.24 3.76
C GLN A 126 2.42 10.72 3.61
N CYS A 127 2.71 10.22 2.41
CA CYS A 127 2.96 8.81 2.15
C CYS A 127 4.44 8.43 2.20
N LEU A 128 5.34 9.37 1.94
CA LEU A 128 6.79 9.14 1.97
C LEU A 128 7.26 8.82 3.41
N ARG A 129 8.14 7.84 3.55
CA ARG A 129 8.67 7.37 4.83
C ARG A 129 10.20 7.32 4.80
N PRO A 130 10.89 7.47 5.95
CA PRO A 130 12.28 7.07 6.06
C PRO A 130 12.47 5.63 5.57
N LYS A 131 13.59 5.33 4.92
CA LYS A 131 13.91 4.08 4.18
C LYS A 131 13.43 4.05 2.72
N ASP A 132 12.42 4.83 2.34
CA ASP A 132 11.99 4.88 0.95
C ASP A 132 13.12 5.33 0.01
N VAL A 133 13.11 4.87 -1.24
CA VAL A 133 14.14 5.19 -2.22
C VAL A 133 13.58 6.13 -3.28
N ILE A 134 14.22 7.28 -3.47
CA ILE A 134 13.85 8.28 -4.47
C ILE A 134 14.93 8.39 -5.56
N ILE A 135 14.49 8.47 -6.80
CA ILE A 135 15.35 8.79 -7.94
C ILE A 135 15.14 10.26 -8.29
N SER A 136 16.22 11.01 -8.36
CA SER A 136 16.22 12.46 -8.48
C SER A 136 17.26 12.97 -9.47
N SER A 137 17.05 14.18 -9.98
CA SER A 137 18.05 14.92 -10.78
C SER A 137 18.71 15.99 -9.92
N ILE A 138 20.03 16.13 -10.01
CA ILE A 138 20.76 17.22 -9.33
C ILE A 138 20.39 18.55 -9.99
N THR A 139 19.82 19.47 -9.21
CA THR A 139 19.45 20.82 -9.69
C THR A 139 20.44 21.89 -9.26
N HIS A 140 21.06 21.72 -8.10
CA HIS A 140 22.04 22.67 -7.59
C HIS A 140 23.06 21.99 -6.69
N LYS A 141 24.30 22.48 -6.71
CA LYS A 141 25.42 22.00 -5.89
C LYS A 141 25.90 23.12 -4.99
N ALA A 142 25.87 22.91 -3.68
CA ALA A 142 26.36 23.84 -2.68
C ALA A 142 27.39 23.16 -1.77
N ASN A 143 28.14 23.94 -0.98
CA ASN A 143 29.06 23.40 0.02
C ASN A 143 28.35 22.56 1.09
N SER A 144 27.09 22.90 1.39
CA SER A 144 26.25 22.18 2.35
C SER A 144 25.69 20.85 1.82
N GLY A 145 25.66 20.64 0.51
CA GLY A 145 25.13 19.43 -0.11
C GLY A 145 24.56 19.64 -1.50
N LEU A 146 23.72 18.71 -1.93
CA LEU A 146 23.05 18.72 -3.23
C LEU A 146 21.57 19.06 -3.06
N SER A 147 21.06 19.97 -3.89
CA SER A 147 19.62 20.16 -4.08
C SER A 147 19.17 19.31 -5.26
N LEU A 148 18.08 18.59 -5.06
CA LEU A 148 17.59 17.56 -5.96
C LEU A 148 16.15 17.87 -6.37
N LYS A 149 15.80 17.56 -7.62
CA LYS A 149 14.41 17.46 -8.07
C LYS A 149 14.03 15.98 -8.11
N VAL A 150 13.03 15.59 -7.33
CA VAL A 150 12.55 14.21 -7.27
C VAL A 150 11.78 13.89 -8.55
N LEU A 151 12.12 12.77 -9.18
CA LEU A 151 11.51 12.31 -10.43
C LEU A 151 10.54 11.16 -10.19
N CYS A 152 10.92 10.20 -9.36
CA CYS A 152 10.07 9.08 -8.96
C CYS A 152 10.48 8.47 -7.63
N LEU A 153 9.52 7.76 -7.03
CA LEU A 153 9.75 6.79 -5.98
C LEU A 153 10.12 5.45 -6.63
N ASP A 154 11.06 4.72 -6.05
CA ASP A 154 11.43 3.35 -6.42
C ASP A 154 11.03 2.36 -5.32
N GLY A 155 10.91 1.07 -5.66
CA GLY A 155 10.48 0.00 -4.76
C GLY A 155 9.02 -0.44 -4.95
N GLU A 156 8.42 -1.02 -3.92
CA GLU A 156 7.06 -1.62 -3.99
C GLU A 156 5.97 -0.61 -4.35
N CYS A 157 6.17 0.66 -4.01
CA CYS A 157 5.24 1.75 -4.28
C CYS A 157 5.73 2.69 -5.40
N ALA A 158 6.51 2.16 -6.36
CA ALA A 158 7.11 2.95 -7.43
C ALA A 158 6.07 3.82 -8.15
N ARG A 159 6.36 5.12 -8.28
CA ARG A 159 5.46 6.10 -8.91
C ARG A 159 6.22 7.31 -9.43
N SER A 160 5.74 7.89 -10.53
CA SER A 160 6.31 9.12 -11.08
C SER A 160 5.76 10.35 -10.33
N VAL A 161 6.65 11.29 -10.01
CA VAL A 161 6.31 12.60 -9.40
C VAL A 161 7.02 13.76 -10.11
N SER A 162 7.51 13.49 -11.33
CA SER A 162 8.31 14.44 -12.12
C SER A 162 7.58 15.75 -12.46
N ASP A 163 6.26 15.72 -12.51
CA ASP A 163 5.35 16.84 -12.75
C ASP A 163 5.09 17.69 -11.50
N LEU A 164 5.27 17.13 -10.31
CA LEU A 164 5.03 17.80 -9.03
C LEU A 164 6.14 18.79 -8.63
N ASN A 165 7.31 18.74 -9.27
CA ASN A 165 8.48 19.60 -8.96
C ASN A 165 8.92 19.51 -7.49
N ILE A 166 8.85 18.32 -6.90
CA ILE A 166 9.23 18.07 -5.51
C ILE A 166 10.74 18.25 -5.35
N LYS A 167 11.14 18.93 -4.28
CA LYS A 167 12.54 19.20 -3.95
C LYS A 167 12.99 18.33 -2.78
N ALA A 168 14.21 17.83 -2.88
CA ALA A 168 14.88 17.14 -1.79
C ALA A 168 16.29 17.72 -1.60
N PHE A 169 16.83 17.56 -0.39
CA PHE A 169 18.17 17.99 -0.06
C PHE A 169 19.00 16.80 0.44
N CYS A 170 20.20 16.63 -0.11
CA CYS A 170 21.16 15.63 0.33
C CYS A 170 22.37 16.35 0.97
N PRO A 171 22.50 16.35 2.31
CA PRO A 171 23.63 16.97 2.98
C PRO A 171 24.97 16.35 2.59
N THR A 172 26.05 17.13 2.59
CA THR A 172 27.41 16.63 2.31
C THR A 172 27.82 15.48 3.22
N SER A 173 27.35 15.50 4.48
CA SER A 173 27.57 14.42 5.45
C SER A 173 26.92 13.09 5.06
N ASN A 174 25.97 13.08 4.12
CA ASN A 174 25.24 11.89 3.66
C ASN A 174 25.52 11.54 2.20
N LEU A 175 26.49 12.21 1.56
CA LEU A 175 26.95 11.86 0.23
C LEU A 175 27.90 10.65 0.26
N ILE A 176 27.95 9.96 -0.87
CA ILE A 176 29.02 9.03 -1.23
C ILE A 176 29.79 9.59 -2.44
N SER A 177 30.94 8.98 -2.76
CA SER A 177 31.67 9.35 -3.97
C SER A 177 30.85 8.96 -5.21
N ALA A 178 30.76 9.84 -6.20
CA ALA A 178 30.10 9.50 -7.46
C ALA A 178 31.00 8.55 -8.24
N VAL A 179 30.41 7.51 -8.82
CA VAL A 179 31.11 6.48 -9.57
C VAL A 179 30.34 6.24 -10.87
N ASP A 180 31.04 6.22 -12.01
CA ASP A 180 30.41 5.96 -13.31
C ASP A 180 30.16 4.46 -13.57
N LYS A 181 29.56 4.12 -14.73
CA LYS A 181 29.33 2.72 -15.13
C LYS A 181 30.59 1.84 -15.18
N LYS A 182 31.78 2.45 -15.29
CA LYS A 182 33.08 1.75 -15.34
C LYS A 182 33.75 1.66 -13.97
N ASN A 183 33.01 1.94 -12.90
CA ASN A 183 33.54 2.05 -11.54
C ASN A 183 34.64 3.11 -11.38
N ILE A 184 34.64 4.14 -12.22
CA ILE A 184 35.61 5.23 -12.16
C ILE A 184 35.04 6.35 -11.28
N PRO A 185 35.74 6.75 -10.20
CA PRO A 185 35.31 7.86 -9.36
C PRO A 185 35.29 9.17 -10.16
N ARG A 186 34.20 9.92 -10.03
CA ARG A 186 34.07 11.28 -10.56
C ARG A 186 33.34 12.20 -9.59
N THR A 187 33.20 13.46 -9.96
CA THR A 187 32.37 14.41 -9.21
C THR A 187 30.95 14.44 -9.76
N PHE A 188 29.98 14.66 -8.87
CA PHE A 188 28.60 14.96 -9.29
C PHE A 188 28.53 16.25 -10.09
N MET A 189 27.77 16.21 -11.18
CA MET A 189 27.47 17.28 -12.11
C MET A 189 25.99 17.68 -12.05
N LEU A 190 25.66 18.87 -12.54
CA LEU A 190 24.27 19.27 -12.71
C LEU A 190 23.58 18.32 -13.69
N ASN A 191 22.31 18.03 -13.43
CA ASN A 191 21.48 17.07 -14.18
C ASN A 191 21.93 15.61 -14.11
N ASP A 192 22.95 15.27 -13.31
CA ASP A 192 23.21 13.87 -12.97
C ASP A 192 21.96 13.30 -12.28
N LEU A 193 21.60 12.08 -12.67
CA LEU A 193 20.58 11.32 -11.97
C LEU A 193 21.21 10.65 -10.77
N VAL A 194 20.52 10.66 -9.65
CA VAL A 194 20.95 10.05 -8.40
C VAL A 194 19.83 9.27 -7.75
N CYS A 195 20.21 8.16 -7.12
CA CYS A 195 19.36 7.34 -6.30
C CYS A 195 19.70 7.60 -4.83
N CYS A 196 18.72 8.01 -4.04
CA CYS A 196 18.89 8.38 -2.65
C CYS A 196 17.86 7.66 -1.78
N GLU A 197 18.25 7.33 -0.54
CA GLU A 197 17.31 6.94 0.49
C GLU A 197 16.72 8.19 1.17
N VAL A 198 15.47 8.11 1.58
CA VAL A 198 14.81 9.13 2.40
C VAL A 198 15.25 8.91 3.85
N LEU A 199 15.76 9.98 4.47
CA LEU A 199 16.17 10.00 5.88
C LEU A 199 15.11 10.66 6.74
N GLU A 200 14.54 11.77 6.27
CA GLU A 200 13.55 12.54 7.01
C GLU A 200 12.60 13.23 6.02
N VAL A 201 11.32 13.32 6.41
CA VAL A 201 10.29 14.05 5.67
C VAL A 201 9.54 14.94 6.66
N ILE A 202 9.41 16.22 6.34
CA ILE A 202 8.60 17.19 7.08
C ILE A 202 7.52 17.72 6.13
N PRO A 203 6.34 17.06 6.06
CA PRO A 203 5.30 17.37 5.07
C PRO A 203 4.85 18.83 5.11
N ASP A 204 4.65 19.41 6.29
CA ASP A 204 4.14 20.79 6.46
C ASP A 204 5.06 21.86 5.87
N SER A 205 6.36 21.57 5.76
CA SER A 205 7.36 22.48 5.19
C SER A 205 7.87 22.02 3.83
N GLU A 206 7.25 20.99 3.24
CA GLU A 206 7.64 20.34 1.99
C GLU A 206 9.14 19.97 1.93
N LYS A 207 9.70 19.60 3.09
CA LYS A 207 11.13 19.35 3.23
C LYS A 207 11.42 17.85 3.25
N ILE A 208 12.27 17.41 2.34
CA ILE A 208 12.80 16.04 2.29
C ILE A 208 14.31 16.09 2.50
N ILE A 209 14.80 15.39 3.52
CA ILE A 209 16.23 15.11 3.70
C ILE A 209 16.50 13.69 3.24
N CYS A 210 17.47 13.55 2.34
CA CYS A 210 17.86 12.27 1.76
C CYS A 210 19.36 12.01 1.90
N GLY A 211 19.78 10.78 1.63
CA GLY A 211 21.17 10.35 1.73
C GLY A 211 21.51 9.24 0.75
N MET A 212 22.80 8.91 0.64
CA MET A 212 23.30 7.87 -0.25
C MET A 212 24.10 6.79 0.50
N LYS A 213 24.11 6.83 1.85
CA LYS A 213 24.96 5.96 2.68
C LYS A 213 24.34 4.60 3.00
N GLY A 214 23.01 4.46 2.85
CA GLY A 214 22.26 3.27 3.21
C GLY A 214 22.08 3.14 4.72
N VAL A 215 21.76 4.25 5.39
CA VAL A 215 21.51 4.32 6.85
C VAL A 215 20.23 3.55 7.22
N HIS A 216 19.18 3.69 6.42
CA HIS A 216 17.90 3.00 6.62
C HIS A 216 17.64 1.95 5.54
N ALA A 217 18.12 2.19 4.32
CA ALA A 217 17.95 1.33 3.15
C ALA A 217 19.20 0.46 2.90
N SER A 218 19.67 -0.27 3.91
CA SER A 218 20.85 -1.14 3.80
C SER A 218 20.76 -2.14 2.65
N ASP A 219 19.56 -2.65 2.41
CA ASP A 219 19.26 -3.66 1.38
C ASP A 219 19.36 -3.08 -0.04
N HIS A 220 19.27 -1.75 -0.17
CA HIS A 220 19.37 -1.03 -1.44
C HIS A 220 20.70 -0.30 -1.63
N LYS A 221 21.66 -0.48 -0.71
CA LYS A 221 22.91 0.29 -0.67
C LYS A 221 23.71 0.23 -1.97
N ALA A 222 23.67 -0.90 -2.69
CA ALA A 222 24.37 -1.08 -3.96
C ALA A 222 23.83 -0.16 -5.09
N ARG A 223 22.59 0.33 -4.98
CA ARG A 223 21.95 1.18 -5.99
C ARG A 223 22.02 2.67 -5.66
N LEU A 224 22.46 3.04 -4.45
CA LEU A 224 22.55 4.43 -4.03
C LEU A 224 23.72 5.15 -4.71
N GLY A 225 23.57 6.45 -4.95
CA GLY A 225 24.57 7.27 -5.63
C GLY A 225 24.18 7.62 -7.05
N LEU A 226 25.14 7.60 -7.97
CA LEU A 226 24.89 7.92 -9.38
C LEU A 226 23.96 6.87 -9.99
N PHE A 227 22.95 7.34 -10.72
CA PHE A 227 21.91 6.53 -11.33
C PHE A 227 21.90 6.73 -12.84
N HIS A 228 21.48 5.72 -13.61
CA HIS A 228 21.41 5.81 -15.07
C HIS A 228 19.98 5.65 -15.58
N SER A 229 19.67 6.33 -16.68
CA SER A 229 18.31 6.40 -17.22
C SER A 229 17.76 5.05 -17.71
N ASP A 230 18.62 4.10 -18.08
CA ASP A 230 18.23 2.74 -18.43
C ASP A 230 17.63 1.97 -17.23
N GLU A 231 18.03 2.33 -16.02
CA GLU A 231 17.65 1.68 -14.76
C GLU A 231 16.32 2.20 -14.18
N PHE A 232 15.66 3.18 -14.83
CA PHE A 232 14.37 3.69 -14.37
C PHE A 232 13.32 2.57 -14.24
N PRO A 233 12.48 2.58 -13.17
CA PRO A 233 11.36 1.68 -13.05
C PRO A 233 10.43 1.76 -14.27
N GLU A 234 9.87 0.63 -14.71
CA GLU A 234 8.96 0.59 -15.86
C GLU A 234 7.76 1.52 -15.69
N VAL A 235 7.20 1.59 -14.48
CA VAL A 235 6.11 2.51 -14.12
C VAL A 235 6.47 3.97 -14.43
N TYR A 236 7.73 4.38 -14.20
CA TYR A 236 8.20 5.72 -14.53
C TYR A 236 8.26 5.94 -16.05
N LYS A 237 8.81 4.97 -16.79
CA LYS A 237 8.92 5.02 -18.26
C LYS A 237 7.54 5.14 -18.90
N LEU A 238 6.59 4.27 -18.50
CA LEU A 238 5.19 4.32 -18.92
C LEU A 238 4.53 5.67 -18.63
N SER A 239 4.77 6.23 -17.44
CA SER A 239 4.26 7.55 -17.06
C SER A 239 4.80 8.69 -17.93
N GLN A 240 5.99 8.54 -18.52
CA GLN A 240 6.55 9.54 -19.43
C GLN A 240 6.03 9.40 -20.86
N GLU A 241 5.84 8.17 -21.33
CA GLU A 241 5.41 7.85 -22.69
C GLU A 241 3.92 8.15 -22.92
N SER A 242 3.07 7.82 -21.95
CA SER A 242 1.61 7.92 -22.10
C SER A 242 1.00 9.15 -21.43
N LYS A 243 1.68 10.31 -21.52
CA LYS A 243 1.17 11.56 -20.96
C LYS A 243 -0.15 11.95 -21.63
N ASN A 244 -1.18 12.16 -20.80
CA ASN A 244 -2.55 12.53 -21.20
C ASN A 244 -3.39 11.42 -21.85
N GLU A 245 -2.93 10.17 -21.80
CA GLU A 245 -3.74 9.04 -22.19
C GLU A 245 -4.72 8.67 -21.06
N PRO A 246 -6.02 8.43 -21.34
CA PRO A 246 -6.95 7.97 -20.31
C PRO A 246 -6.57 6.58 -19.81
N TYR A 247 -6.93 6.28 -18.56
CA TYR A 247 -6.62 5.02 -17.90
C TYR A 247 -7.03 3.79 -18.73
N GLU A 248 -8.25 3.82 -19.30
CA GLU A 248 -8.82 2.71 -20.06
C GLU A 248 -8.00 2.36 -21.31
N GLU A 249 -7.62 3.36 -22.10
CA GLU A 249 -6.84 3.14 -23.33
C GLU A 249 -5.47 2.54 -23.03
N MET A 250 -4.84 2.98 -21.94
CA MET A 250 -3.54 2.43 -21.52
C MET A 250 -3.67 1.00 -21.03
N LEU A 251 -4.72 0.71 -20.26
CA LEU A 251 -5.02 -0.63 -19.77
C LEU A 251 -5.22 -1.60 -20.95
N GLU A 252 -6.07 -1.23 -21.91
CA GLU A 252 -6.39 -2.05 -23.09
C GLU A 252 -5.20 -2.30 -24.01
N LYS A 253 -4.19 -1.43 -24.03
CA LYS A 253 -2.94 -1.65 -24.79
C LYS A 253 -1.98 -2.61 -24.12
N THR A 254 -2.14 -2.86 -22.82
CA THR A 254 -1.14 -3.60 -22.05
C THR A 254 -1.30 -5.10 -22.28
N VAL A 255 -0.22 -5.79 -22.68
CA VAL A 255 -0.24 -7.25 -22.94
C VAL A 255 -0.73 -8.03 -21.71
N GLY A 256 -0.33 -7.62 -20.51
CA GLY A 256 -0.77 -8.25 -19.27
C GLY A 256 -2.26 -8.07 -18.96
N PHE A 257 -2.94 -7.09 -19.55
CA PHE A 257 -4.41 -6.97 -19.42
C PHE A 257 -5.13 -8.08 -20.22
N HIS A 258 -4.58 -8.45 -21.37
CA HIS A 258 -5.13 -9.52 -22.21
C HIS A 258 -4.64 -10.92 -21.84
N ASN A 259 -3.73 -11.04 -20.87
CA ASN A 259 -3.25 -12.33 -20.42
C ASN A 259 -4.37 -13.10 -19.70
N PRO A 260 -4.80 -14.29 -20.19
CA PRO A 260 -5.88 -15.07 -19.57
C PRO A 260 -5.59 -15.48 -18.12
N SER A 261 -4.32 -15.47 -17.70
CA SER A 261 -3.88 -15.80 -16.34
C SER A 261 -3.73 -14.58 -15.42
N ASN A 262 -4.03 -13.36 -15.90
CA ASN A 262 -3.80 -12.14 -15.13
C ASN A 262 -4.55 -12.10 -13.80
N VAL A 263 -5.81 -12.54 -13.76
CA VAL A 263 -6.64 -12.60 -12.56
C VAL A 263 -6.03 -13.57 -11.56
N THR A 264 -5.58 -14.75 -12.02
CA THR A 264 -4.93 -15.75 -11.16
C THR A 264 -3.59 -15.23 -10.63
N CYS A 265 -2.81 -14.56 -11.48
CA CYS A 265 -1.54 -13.95 -11.07
C CYS A 265 -1.78 -12.86 -10.02
N LEU A 266 -2.67 -11.90 -10.27
CA LEU A 266 -3.04 -10.84 -9.32
C LEU A 266 -3.59 -11.41 -8.02
N ALA A 267 -4.46 -12.43 -8.10
CA ALA A 267 -4.95 -13.11 -6.90
C ALA A 267 -3.79 -13.68 -6.10
N SER A 268 -2.82 -14.34 -6.74
CA SER A 268 -1.61 -14.82 -6.06
C SER A 268 -0.79 -13.69 -5.44
N VAL A 269 -0.55 -12.59 -6.17
CA VAL A 269 0.18 -11.40 -5.69
C VAL A 269 -0.49 -10.80 -4.46
N MET A 270 -1.82 -10.78 -4.44
CA MET A 270 -2.62 -10.27 -3.33
C MET A 270 -2.76 -11.26 -2.15
N GLY A 271 -2.15 -12.46 -2.24
CA GLY A 271 -2.34 -13.52 -1.24
C GLY A 271 -3.73 -14.18 -1.28
N LEU A 272 -4.52 -13.89 -2.32
CA LEU A 272 -5.84 -14.48 -2.61
C LEU A 272 -5.74 -15.78 -3.42
N GLY A 273 -4.54 -16.13 -3.92
CA GLY A 273 -4.30 -17.34 -4.71
C GLY A 273 -4.40 -18.64 -3.93
N ASN A 274 -4.54 -18.58 -2.60
CA ASN A 274 -4.86 -19.74 -1.77
C ASN A 274 -6.37 -20.02 -1.86
N LEU A 275 -6.75 -21.25 -2.24
CA LEU A 275 -8.14 -21.74 -2.32
C LEU A 275 -8.94 -21.52 -1.02
N HIS A 276 -8.27 -21.23 0.09
CA HIS A 276 -8.86 -21.03 1.41
C HIS A 276 -8.65 -19.62 1.97
N HIS A 277 -8.44 -18.61 1.12
CA HIS A 277 -8.35 -17.22 1.58
C HIS A 277 -9.72 -16.71 2.06
N THR A 278 -9.78 -16.22 3.30
CA THR A 278 -11.00 -15.70 3.92
C THR A 278 -10.68 -14.76 5.07
N ASN A 279 -11.50 -13.71 5.21
CA ASN A 279 -11.43 -12.76 6.32
C ASN A 279 -11.94 -13.36 7.64
N ILE A 280 -12.56 -14.55 7.60
CA ILE A 280 -13.01 -15.27 8.78
C ILE A 280 -11.93 -16.27 9.15
N VAL A 281 -11.16 -16.00 10.22
CA VAL A 281 -10.02 -16.83 10.65
C VAL A 281 -10.40 -18.29 10.82
N SER A 282 -11.60 -18.59 11.35
CA SER A 282 -12.08 -19.97 11.54
C SER A 282 -12.38 -20.73 10.24
N LEU A 283 -12.45 -20.03 9.11
CA LEU A 283 -12.62 -20.63 7.78
C LEU A 283 -11.28 -20.71 7.01
N LYS A 284 -10.16 -20.21 7.57
CA LYS A 284 -8.85 -20.29 6.93
C LYS A 284 -8.36 -21.74 6.95
N GLY A 285 -7.92 -22.23 5.79
CA GLY A 285 -7.42 -23.60 5.64
C GLY A 285 -8.51 -24.65 5.42
N ARG A 286 -8.15 -25.92 5.63
CA ARG A 286 -9.07 -27.06 5.51
C ARG A 286 -9.56 -27.47 6.89
N PHE A 287 -10.85 -27.79 7.01
CA PHE A 287 -11.34 -28.50 8.19
C PHE A 287 -10.75 -29.92 8.23
N PRO A 288 -10.59 -30.52 9.43
CA PRO A 288 -10.23 -31.92 9.56
C PRO A 288 -11.14 -32.81 8.72
N GLU A 289 -10.59 -33.80 8.02
CA GLU A 289 -11.40 -34.68 7.15
C GLU A 289 -12.50 -35.42 7.93
N ALA A 290 -12.27 -35.69 9.22
CA ALA A 290 -13.26 -36.28 10.12
C ALA A 290 -14.51 -35.41 10.34
N GLU A 291 -14.42 -34.10 10.10
CA GLU A 291 -15.54 -33.15 10.20
C GLU A 291 -16.27 -32.96 8.87
N TYR A 292 -15.82 -33.61 7.79
CA TYR A 292 -16.49 -33.51 6.50
C TYR A 292 -17.82 -34.25 6.54
N ALA A 293 -18.88 -33.55 6.14
CA ALA A 293 -20.19 -34.15 5.93
C ALA A 293 -20.13 -35.09 4.70
N SER A 294 -19.90 -36.38 4.95
CA SER A 294 -19.71 -37.41 3.93
C SER A 294 -20.91 -37.53 2.98
N GLU A 295 -22.11 -37.33 3.51
CA GLU A 295 -23.38 -37.34 2.79
C GLU A 295 -23.48 -36.17 1.80
N LEU A 296 -23.05 -34.98 2.24
CA LEU A 296 -22.98 -33.78 1.39
C LEU A 296 -21.99 -33.98 0.25
N ARG A 297 -20.84 -34.59 0.53
CA ARG A 297 -19.82 -34.89 -0.49
C ARG A 297 -20.29 -35.93 -1.51
N SER A 298 -21.03 -36.94 -1.07
CA SER A 298 -21.68 -37.92 -1.95
C SER A 298 -22.68 -37.25 -2.89
N VAL A 299 -23.55 -36.37 -2.37
CA VAL A 299 -24.53 -35.61 -3.18
C VAL A 299 -23.83 -34.66 -4.16
N GLN A 300 -22.77 -33.97 -3.74
CA GLN A 300 -21.98 -33.09 -4.60
C GLN A 300 -21.28 -33.86 -5.72
N ALA A 301 -20.63 -34.98 -5.39
CA ALA A 301 -19.99 -35.85 -6.37
C ALA A 301 -20.98 -36.40 -7.39
N ALA A 302 -22.17 -36.83 -6.95
CA ALA A 302 -23.24 -37.27 -7.84
C ALA A 302 -23.69 -36.14 -8.79
N LYS A 303 -23.85 -34.91 -8.30
CA LYS A 303 -24.20 -33.74 -9.12
C LYS A 303 -23.10 -33.35 -10.11
N TRP A 304 -21.82 -33.41 -9.70
CA TRP A 304 -20.69 -33.15 -10.59
C TRP A 304 -20.54 -34.22 -11.66
N ALA A 305 -20.72 -35.49 -11.32
CA ALA A 305 -20.76 -36.58 -12.29
C ALA A 305 -21.89 -36.37 -13.31
N PHE A 306 -23.10 -36.00 -12.83
CA PHE A 306 -24.23 -35.73 -13.72
C PHE A 306 -23.97 -34.55 -14.66
N ARG A 307 -23.31 -33.49 -14.17
CA ARG A 307 -22.96 -32.31 -14.96
C ARG A 307 -21.81 -32.58 -15.93
N SER A 308 -20.82 -33.38 -15.54
CA SER A 308 -19.74 -33.85 -16.43
C SER A 308 -20.28 -34.73 -17.57
N VAL A 309 -21.32 -35.52 -17.30
CA VAL A 309 -22.04 -36.29 -18.34
C VAL A 309 -22.88 -35.37 -19.24
N ALA A 310 -23.49 -34.32 -18.68
CA ALA A 310 -24.27 -33.35 -19.45
C ALA A 310 -23.39 -32.42 -20.32
N ASP A 311 -22.22 -32.04 -19.81
CA ASP A 311 -21.19 -31.27 -20.53
C ASP A 311 -20.31 -32.17 -21.42
N GLY A 312 -20.50 -33.50 -21.36
CA GLY A 312 -19.74 -34.54 -22.04
C GLY A 312 -20.60 -35.39 -22.98
N ILE A 313 -21.28 -34.74 -23.92
CA ILE A 313 -21.69 -35.32 -25.21
C ILE A 313 -21.48 -34.23 -26.28
N GLU A 314 -20.23 -34.10 -26.75
CA GLU A 314 -19.84 -33.73 -28.13
C GLU A 314 -18.67 -34.63 -28.54
#